data_AF-A0A7V1LTK1-F1
#
_entry.id   AF-A0A7V1LTK1-F1
#
_cell.length_a   1.000
_cell.length_b   1.000
_cell.length_c   1.000
_cell.angle_alpha   90.00
_cell.angle_beta   90.00
_cell.angle_gamma   90.00
#
_symmetry.space_group_name_H-M   'P 1'
#
loop_
_entity.id
_entity.type
_entity.pdbx_description
1 polymer ?
#
loop_
_entity_poly.entity_id
_entity_poly.type
_entity_poly.pdbx_seq_one_letter_code
_entity_poly.pdbx_strand_id
1 'polypeptide(L)'
;MGKIKISFILVTLLVFSKVYFGKNLDNISITRLPKFSASPFFNEQVLTFNFFPEVRIQINAPSIGMFDPSKPTELIFYALPNGNTIEQTVGRKLKTGDNWHFDIQNIGAQTRFLRAHDHDNNIITVYLETSQLSWPAWRRKYTNNAELVKSIVDSVKNIFKDYNPF
;
A
#
# COMPACT_ATOMS: atom_id res chain seq x y z
N MET A 1 -60.69 11.33 48.39
CA MET A 1 -59.39 10.80 48.86
C MET A 1 -59.37 9.30 48.64
N GLY A 2 -58.49 8.81 47.76
CA GLY A 2 -58.37 7.38 47.43
C GLY A 2 -57.70 7.21 46.07
N LYS A 3 -56.37 7.16 46.06
CA LYS A 3 -55.53 7.19 44.85
C LYS A 3 -55.62 5.87 44.07
N ILE A 4 -55.89 5.98 42.77
CA ILE A 4 -55.75 4.92 41.76
C ILE A 4 -54.27 4.56 41.64
N LYS A 5 -53.91 3.30 41.88
CA LYS A 5 -52.57 2.77 41.57
C LYS A 5 -52.52 2.40 40.09
N ILE A 6 -51.94 3.30 39.28
CA ILE A 6 -51.55 3.00 37.90
C ILE A 6 -50.22 2.25 37.97
N SER A 7 -50.24 0.98 37.58
CA SER A 7 -49.04 0.17 37.43
C SER A 7 -48.33 0.58 36.14
N PHE A 8 -47.23 1.34 36.26
CA PHE A 8 -46.35 1.63 35.14
C PHE A 8 -45.47 0.39 34.89
N ILE A 9 -45.77 -0.34 33.81
CA ILE A 9 -44.81 -1.30 33.24
C ILE A 9 -43.70 -0.46 32.58
N LEU A 10 -42.58 -0.31 33.29
CA LEU A 10 -41.37 0.31 32.77
C LEU A 10 -40.66 -0.71 31.88
N VAL A 11 -40.88 -0.62 30.57
CA VAL A 11 -40.03 -1.32 29.58
C VAL A 11 -38.67 -0.63 29.62
N THR A 12 -37.75 -1.18 30.41
CA THR A 12 -36.35 -0.75 30.37
C THR A 12 -35.68 -1.50 29.24
N LEU A 13 -35.68 -0.90 28.04
CA LEU A 13 -34.81 -1.34 26.96
C LEU A 13 -33.37 -0.95 27.34
N LEU A 14 -32.65 -1.87 28.00
CA LEU A 14 -31.20 -1.74 28.16
C LEU A 14 -30.56 -1.95 26.79
N VAL A 15 -30.49 -0.88 26.00
CA VAL A 15 -29.52 -0.81 24.91
C VAL A 15 -28.17 -0.70 25.60
N PHE A 16 -27.49 -1.82 25.77
CA PHE A 16 -26.06 -1.81 26.01
C PHE A 16 -25.40 -1.23 24.77
N SER A 17 -25.28 0.10 24.72
CA SER A 17 -24.24 0.72 23.94
C SER A 17 -22.94 0.22 24.54
N LYS A 18 -22.36 -0.83 23.93
CA LYS A 18 -20.93 -1.06 24.02
C LYS A 18 -20.27 0.15 23.39
N VAL A 19 -20.13 1.17 24.22
CA VAL A 19 -19.15 2.23 24.09
C VAL A 19 -17.81 1.49 24.10
N TYR A 20 -17.34 1.10 22.90
CA TYR A 20 -15.95 0.72 22.66
C TYR A 20 -15.11 1.99 22.80
N PHE A 21 -15.03 2.51 24.02
CA PHE A 21 -14.16 3.62 24.39
C PHE A 21 -12.96 3.00 25.07
N GLY A 22 -11.86 2.97 24.34
CA GLY A 22 -10.63 2.30 24.77
C GLY A 22 -9.89 1.60 23.64
N LYS A 23 -9.77 2.21 22.45
CA LYS A 23 -8.52 2.03 21.71
C LYS A 23 -7.54 3.04 22.28
N ASN A 24 -6.57 2.56 23.04
CA ASN A 24 -5.39 3.33 23.45
C ASN A 24 -4.86 4.08 22.22
N LEU A 25 -4.93 5.41 22.25
CA LEU A 25 -4.35 6.29 21.23
C LEU A 25 -2.84 6.47 21.44
N ASP A 26 -2.25 5.71 22.36
CA ASP A 26 -0.90 5.97 22.89
C ASP A 26 0.23 5.37 22.06
N ASN A 27 -0.05 4.65 20.96
CA ASN A 27 0.98 4.08 20.09
C ASN A 27 0.67 4.29 18.60
N ILE A 28 0.46 5.54 18.16
CA ILE A 28 0.64 5.84 16.73
C ILE A 28 2.15 5.82 16.49
N SER A 29 2.68 4.68 16.02
CA SER A 29 4.05 4.61 15.51
C SER A 29 4.17 5.50 14.27
N ILE A 30 4.60 6.74 14.46
CA ILE A 30 4.89 7.67 13.38
C ILE A 30 6.25 7.28 12.80
N THR A 31 6.24 6.42 11.79
CA THR A 31 7.48 5.95 11.17
C THR A 31 7.64 6.52 9.76
N ARG A 32 8.59 7.45 9.63
CA ARG A 32 9.02 7.94 8.32
C ARG A 32 10.15 7.07 7.79
N LEU A 33 9.93 6.46 6.63
CA LEU A 33 10.97 5.71 5.93
C LEU A 33 12.00 6.68 5.33
N PRO A 34 13.31 6.43 5.50
CA PRO A 34 14.36 7.32 4.98
C PRO A 34 14.29 7.47 3.45
N LYS A 35 14.38 8.71 2.96
CA LYS A 35 14.32 9.08 1.52
C LYS A 35 12.94 8.91 0.85
N PHE A 36 11.92 8.44 1.58
CA PHE A 36 10.56 8.41 1.06
C PHE A 36 9.91 9.79 1.19
N SER A 37 9.06 10.10 0.20
CA SER A 37 8.21 11.28 0.16
C SER A 37 6.75 10.88 0.40
N ALA A 38 5.93 11.79 0.94
CA ALA A 38 4.50 11.52 1.05
C ALA A 38 3.84 11.69 -0.32
N SER A 39 3.02 10.71 -0.72
CA SER A 39 2.16 10.78 -1.90
C SER A 39 1.09 11.86 -1.70
N PRO A 40 0.87 12.74 -2.69
CA PRO A 40 -0.12 13.81 -2.58
C PRO A 40 -1.57 13.31 -2.65
N PHE A 41 -1.80 12.03 -2.96
CA PHE A 41 -3.14 11.49 -3.20
C PHE A 41 -3.69 10.67 -2.03
N PHE A 42 -2.85 9.88 -1.36
CA PHE A 42 -3.29 8.87 -0.38
C PHE A 42 -2.39 8.79 0.86
N ASN A 43 -1.52 9.78 1.09
CA ASN A 43 -0.58 9.86 2.23
C ASN A 43 0.40 8.68 2.36
N GLU A 44 0.48 7.83 1.33
CA GLU A 44 1.44 6.73 1.23
C GLU A 44 2.87 7.27 1.19
N GLN A 45 3.83 6.45 1.61
CA GLN A 45 5.24 6.80 1.47
C GLN A 45 5.77 6.25 0.15
N VAL A 46 6.31 7.13 -0.70
CA VAL A 46 6.79 6.77 -2.04
C VAL A 46 8.26 7.11 -2.22
N LEU A 47 9.02 6.13 -2.72
CA LEU A 47 10.40 6.28 -3.18
C LEU A 47 10.49 5.85 -4.65
N THR A 48 11.03 6.71 -5.51
CA THR A 48 11.24 6.40 -6.93
C THR A 48 12.72 6.56 -7.28
N PHE A 49 13.29 5.61 -8.01
CA PHE A 49 14.65 5.68 -8.51
C PHE A 49 14.82 4.82 -9.77
N ASN A 50 15.91 5.03 -10.50
CA ASN A 50 16.27 4.19 -11.64
C ASN A 50 17.32 3.16 -11.21
N PHE A 51 17.11 1.91 -11.61
CA PHE A 51 18.06 0.82 -11.49
C PHE A 51 18.66 0.53 -12.87
N PHE A 52 19.99 0.46 -12.95
CA PHE A 52 20.67 0.19 -14.20
C PHE A 52 20.66 -1.30 -14.53
N PRO A 53 20.33 -1.70 -15.77
CA PRO A 53 20.00 -0.84 -16.90
C PRO A 53 18.48 -0.62 -17.07
N GLU A 54 18.09 0.64 -17.23
CA GLU A 54 16.79 1.05 -17.80
C GLU A 54 15.53 0.53 -17.09
N VAL A 55 15.59 0.28 -15.77
CA VAL A 55 14.40 -0.06 -14.97
C VAL A 55 14.09 1.08 -14.00
N ARG A 56 12.93 1.72 -14.16
CA ARG A 56 12.39 2.66 -13.19
C ARG A 56 11.64 1.86 -12.12
N ILE A 57 12.01 2.11 -10.86
CA ILE A 57 11.42 1.48 -9.69
C ILE A 57 10.64 2.53 -8.92
N GLN A 58 9.38 2.24 -8.60
CA GLN A 58 8.61 3.00 -7.62
C GLN A 58 8.14 2.07 -6.51
N ILE A 59 8.50 2.43 -5.28
CA ILE A 59 8.10 1.71 -4.07
C ILE A 59 6.96 2.50 -3.42
N ASN A 60 5.82 1.87 -3.22
CA ASN A 60 4.67 2.39 -2.50
C ASN A 60 4.57 1.66 -1.15
N ALA A 61 4.91 2.35 -0.07
CA ALA A 61 4.84 1.86 1.29
C ALA A 61 3.62 2.47 2.04
N PRO A 62 3.18 1.84 3.15
CA PRO A 62 2.14 2.41 4.00
C PRO A 62 2.43 3.85 4.43
N SER A 63 1.38 4.58 4.79
CA SER A 63 1.53 5.94 5.33
C SER A 63 2.35 5.94 6.62
N ILE A 64 2.88 7.11 6.99
CA ILE A 64 3.72 7.27 8.18
C ILE A 64 3.04 6.74 9.46
N GLY A 65 1.71 6.90 9.58
CA GLY A 65 0.95 6.42 10.74
C GLY A 65 0.44 4.98 10.63
N MET A 66 0.71 4.29 9.52
CA MET A 66 0.31 2.90 9.28
C MET A 66 1.50 1.94 9.25
N PHE A 67 2.69 2.42 8.89
CA PHE A 67 3.89 1.59 8.90
C PHE A 67 4.35 1.31 10.34
N ASP A 68 4.53 0.03 10.67
CA ASP A 68 4.93 -0.44 11.99
C ASP A 68 6.28 -1.17 11.94
N PRO A 69 7.38 -0.57 12.44
CA PRO A 69 8.72 -1.17 12.42
C PRO A 69 8.83 -2.53 13.12
N SER A 70 7.88 -2.87 14.00
CA SER A 70 7.88 -4.14 14.73
C SER A 70 7.35 -5.32 13.91
N LYS A 71 6.67 -5.03 12.78
CA LYS A 71 6.07 -6.03 11.90
C LYS A 71 7.02 -6.41 10.76
N PRO A 72 6.97 -7.66 10.28
CA PRO A 72 7.69 -8.04 9.07
C PRO A 72 7.18 -7.25 7.86
N THR A 73 8.01 -7.16 6.82
CA THR A 73 7.71 -6.39 5.61
C THR A 73 7.51 -7.32 4.43
N GLU A 74 6.29 -7.36 3.90
CA GLU A 74 5.95 -8.13 2.71
C GLU A 74 6.22 -7.30 1.45
N LEU A 75 7.12 -7.77 0.59
CA LEU A 75 7.46 -7.08 -0.66
C LEU A 75 6.77 -7.73 -1.86
N ILE A 76 5.80 -7.02 -2.45
CA ILE A 76 5.08 -7.48 -3.63
C ILE A 76 5.65 -6.77 -4.87
N PHE A 77 6.36 -7.51 -5.71
CA PHE A 77 6.97 -6.99 -6.93
C PHE A 77 6.06 -7.16 -8.15
N TYR A 78 5.80 -6.07 -8.86
CA TYR A 78 5.06 -6.05 -10.13
C TYR A 78 5.94 -5.63 -11.29
N ALA A 79 6.27 -6.60 -12.15
CA ALA A 79 6.74 -6.33 -13.50
C ALA A 79 5.54 -5.83 -14.34
N LEU A 80 5.56 -4.55 -14.72
CA LEU A 80 4.37 -3.93 -15.33
C LEU A 80 3.98 -4.57 -16.69
N PRO A 81 2.68 -4.59 -17.04
CA PRO A 81 2.23 -5.04 -18.35
C PRO A 81 2.87 -4.23 -19.49
N ASN A 82 2.98 -4.87 -20.68
CA ASN A 82 3.53 -4.20 -21.85
C ASN A 82 2.71 -2.94 -22.20
N GLY A 83 3.40 -1.83 -22.47
CA GLY A 83 2.80 -0.56 -22.85
C GLY A 83 2.28 0.29 -21.68
N ASN A 84 2.37 -0.18 -20.44
CA ASN A 84 1.88 0.55 -19.28
C ASN A 84 3.00 1.23 -18.51
N THR A 85 2.74 2.47 -18.08
CA THR A 85 3.58 3.15 -17.09
C THR A 85 3.19 2.80 -15.66
N ILE A 86 4.04 3.15 -14.71
CA ILE A 86 3.76 3.06 -13.27
C ILE A 86 2.50 3.84 -12.94
N GLU A 87 2.38 5.08 -13.41
CA GLU A 87 1.24 5.95 -13.11
C GLU A 87 -0.08 5.31 -13.58
N GLN A 88 -0.10 4.75 -14.79
CA GLN A 88 -1.26 4.03 -15.32
C GLN A 88 -1.59 2.78 -14.51
N THR A 89 -0.56 2.05 -14.06
CA THR A 89 -0.75 0.77 -13.34
C THR A 89 -1.16 0.96 -11.88
N VAL A 90 -0.59 1.95 -11.19
CA VAL A 90 -1.04 2.38 -9.85
C VAL A 90 -2.54 2.70 -9.91
N GLY A 91 -2.95 3.36 -11.00
CA GLY A 91 -4.32 3.71 -11.30
C GLY A 91 -4.78 4.95 -10.55
N ARG A 92 -5.80 5.60 -11.10
CA ARG A 92 -6.46 6.75 -10.48
C ARG A 92 -7.86 6.90 -11.06
N LYS A 93 -8.71 7.62 -10.31
CA LYS A 93 -10.00 8.05 -10.84
C LYS A 93 -9.78 8.92 -12.09
N LEU A 94 -10.43 8.55 -13.19
CA LEU A 94 -10.36 9.29 -14.45
C LEU A 94 -11.04 10.66 -14.33
N LYS A 95 -10.46 11.63 -15.03
CA LYS A 95 -11.05 12.92 -15.39
C LYS A 95 -11.34 12.93 -16.88
N THR A 96 -12.23 13.82 -17.33
CA THR A 96 -12.53 13.97 -18.76
C THR A 96 -11.25 14.23 -19.55
N GLY A 97 -11.01 13.43 -20.59
CA GLY A 97 -9.81 13.50 -21.44
C GLY A 97 -8.61 12.70 -20.94
N ASP A 98 -8.71 12.03 -19.77
CA ASP A 98 -7.64 11.16 -19.29
C ASP A 98 -7.51 9.89 -20.14
N ASN A 99 -6.29 9.35 -20.16
CA ASN A 99 -6.00 8.07 -20.78
C ASN A 99 -6.72 6.93 -20.02
N TRP A 100 -7.48 6.11 -20.73
CA TRP A 100 -8.23 4.99 -20.17
C TRP A 100 -7.36 3.95 -19.44
N HIS A 101 -6.06 3.85 -19.75
CA HIS A 101 -5.15 2.90 -19.09
C HIS A 101 -5.08 3.08 -17.57
N PHE A 102 -5.38 4.27 -17.06
CA PHE A 102 -5.43 4.55 -15.62
C PHE A 102 -6.55 3.82 -14.87
N ASP A 103 -7.53 3.24 -15.58
CA ASP A 103 -8.70 2.60 -14.97
C ASP A 103 -8.71 1.07 -15.10
N ILE A 104 -7.64 0.48 -15.65
CA ILE A 104 -7.60 -0.98 -15.88
C ILE A 104 -7.08 -1.71 -14.65
N GLN A 105 -5.83 -1.42 -14.23
CA GLN A 105 -5.11 -2.27 -13.29
C GLN A 105 -5.44 -1.93 -11.84
N ASN A 106 -5.46 -0.62 -11.51
CA ASN A 106 -5.79 -0.12 -10.17
C ASN A 106 -5.04 -0.85 -9.03
N ILE A 107 -3.76 -1.23 -9.23
CA ILE A 107 -2.99 -2.00 -8.23
C ILE A 107 -2.86 -1.21 -6.93
N GLY A 108 -2.80 0.12 -6.99
CA GLY A 108 -2.81 0.97 -5.80
C GLY A 108 -4.07 0.77 -4.95
N ALA A 109 -5.24 0.64 -5.58
CA ALA A 109 -6.49 0.39 -4.86
C ALA A 109 -6.50 -1.02 -4.22
N GLN A 110 -6.03 -2.02 -4.95
CA GLN A 110 -5.90 -3.40 -4.43
C GLN A 110 -4.92 -3.47 -3.25
N THR A 111 -3.78 -2.78 -3.34
CA THR A 111 -2.80 -2.68 -2.26
C THR A 111 -3.42 -2.07 -0.99
N ARG A 112 -4.21 -0.99 -1.14
CA ARG A 112 -4.90 -0.35 -0.01
C ARG A 112 -5.96 -1.26 0.59
N PHE A 113 -6.68 -2.02 -0.25
CA PHE A 113 -7.63 -3.03 0.22
C PHE A 113 -6.91 -4.09 1.07
N LEU A 114 -5.77 -4.61 0.62
CA LEU A 114 -4.99 -5.57 1.39
C LEU A 114 -4.53 -4.98 2.74
N ARG A 115 -3.93 -3.78 2.76
CA ARG A 115 -3.51 -3.10 4.01
C ARG A 115 -4.66 -2.84 5.00
N ALA A 116 -5.89 -2.75 4.50
CA ALA A 116 -7.07 -2.56 5.35
C ALA A 116 -7.57 -3.86 6.00
N HIS A 117 -7.10 -5.04 5.55
CA HIS A 117 -7.58 -6.34 6.02
C HIS A 117 -6.47 -7.23 6.58
N ASP A 118 -5.25 -7.13 6.06
CA ASP A 118 -4.06 -7.72 6.64
C ASP A 118 -3.37 -6.67 7.53
N HIS A 119 -3.24 -7.01 8.81
CA HIS A 119 -2.59 -6.17 9.81
C HIS A 119 -1.34 -6.82 10.40
N ASP A 120 -0.96 -8.00 9.92
CA ASP A 120 0.18 -8.75 10.44
C ASP A 120 1.49 -8.28 9.78
N ASN A 121 1.41 -7.77 8.55
CA ASN A 121 2.57 -7.37 7.75
C ASN A 121 2.54 -5.89 7.32
N ASN A 122 3.71 -5.29 7.14
CA ASN A 122 3.86 -4.07 6.36
C ASN A 122 3.84 -4.43 4.86
N ILE A 123 2.68 -4.35 4.22
CA ILE A 123 2.57 -4.64 2.78
C ILE A 123 3.14 -3.49 1.96
N ILE A 124 4.16 -3.76 1.15
CA ILE A 124 4.82 -2.80 0.26
C ILE A 124 4.71 -3.27 -1.18
N THR A 125 4.25 -2.37 -2.04
CA THR A 125 4.11 -2.64 -3.49
C THR A 125 5.26 -2.00 -4.24
N VAL A 126 5.97 -2.80 -5.05
CA VAL A 126 7.13 -2.38 -5.82
C VAL A 126 6.79 -2.48 -7.30
N TYR A 127 6.69 -1.34 -7.98
CA TYR A 127 6.42 -1.26 -9.42
C TYR A 127 7.73 -1.23 -10.20
N LEU A 128 7.87 -2.10 -11.19
CA LEU A 128 9.05 -2.21 -12.05
C LEU A 128 8.67 -1.92 -13.51
N GLU A 129 9.12 -0.78 -14.01
CA GLU A 129 8.87 -0.31 -15.38
C GLU A 129 10.17 -0.29 -16.18
N THR A 130 10.18 -0.93 -17.34
CA THR A 130 11.33 -0.86 -18.27
C THR A 130 11.18 0.36 -19.18
N SER A 131 12.28 0.96 -19.63
CA SER A 131 12.24 2.11 -20.56
C SER A 131 11.49 1.81 -21.87
N GLN A 132 11.51 0.55 -22.32
CA GLN A 132 10.81 0.08 -23.53
C GLN A 132 9.34 -0.26 -23.28
N LEU A 133 8.86 -0.15 -22.03
CA LEU A 133 7.55 -0.61 -21.59
C LEU A 133 7.27 -2.06 -22.02
N SER A 134 8.31 -2.91 -22.01
CA SER A 134 8.21 -4.31 -22.41
C SER A 134 9.28 -5.17 -21.77
N TRP A 135 8.89 -5.97 -20.77
CA TRP A 135 9.78 -6.95 -20.14
C TRP A 135 10.32 -8.01 -21.10
N PRO A 136 9.53 -8.55 -22.05
CA PRO A 136 10.09 -9.42 -23.09
C PRO A 136 11.19 -8.74 -23.94
N ALA A 137 11.01 -7.47 -24.31
CA ALA A 137 12.03 -6.74 -25.07
C ALA A 137 13.29 -6.49 -24.22
N TRP A 138 13.12 -6.05 -22.97
CA TRP A 138 14.21 -5.82 -22.03
C TRP A 138 15.02 -7.11 -21.77
N ARG A 139 14.33 -8.25 -21.55
CA ARG A 139 15.00 -9.56 -21.35
C ARG A 139 15.78 -10.03 -22.57
N ARG A 140 15.32 -9.73 -23.79
CA ARG A 140 16.09 -10.05 -25.02
C ARG A 140 17.32 -9.14 -25.17
N LYS A 141 17.26 -7.91 -24.68
CA LYS A 141 18.35 -6.93 -24.77
C LYS A 141 19.51 -7.26 -23.83
N TYR A 142 19.21 -7.72 -22.61
CA TYR A 142 20.22 -7.99 -21.58
C TYR A 142 20.40 -9.49 -21.36
N THR A 143 21.54 -10.04 -21.76
CA THR A 143 21.83 -11.48 -21.64
C THR A 143 22.02 -11.93 -20.19
N ASN A 144 22.48 -11.05 -19.30
CA ASN A 144 22.58 -11.24 -17.85
C ASN A 144 21.29 -10.83 -17.10
N ASN A 145 20.12 -10.97 -17.74
CA ASN A 145 18.85 -10.51 -17.17
C ASN A 145 18.51 -11.18 -15.83
N ALA A 146 18.91 -12.43 -15.61
CA ALA A 146 18.64 -13.14 -14.35
C ALA A 146 19.39 -12.49 -13.18
N GLU A 147 20.68 -12.19 -13.36
CA GLU A 147 21.51 -11.52 -12.36
C GLU A 147 21.00 -10.10 -12.09
N LEU A 148 20.54 -9.39 -13.14
CA LEU A 148 19.96 -8.06 -13.01
C LEU A 148 18.65 -8.09 -12.21
N VAL A 149 17.75 -9.05 -12.48
CA VAL A 149 16.51 -9.21 -11.71
C VAL A 149 16.81 -9.51 -10.24
N LYS A 150 17.76 -10.41 -9.98
CA LYS A 150 18.22 -10.69 -8.61
C LYS A 150 18.73 -9.41 -7.94
N SER A 151 19.55 -8.64 -8.64
CA SER A 151 20.13 -7.40 -8.11
C SER A 151 19.06 -6.34 -7.81
N ILE A 152 18.01 -6.26 -8.62
CA ILE A 152 16.84 -5.40 -8.35
C ILE A 152 16.17 -5.84 -7.05
N VAL A 153 15.82 -7.12 -6.91
CA VAL A 153 15.16 -7.65 -5.71
C VAL A 153 16.02 -7.41 -4.47
N ASP A 154 17.30 -7.75 -4.52
CA ASP A 154 18.24 -7.56 -3.41
C ASP A 154 18.37 -6.08 -3.03
N SER A 155 18.42 -5.17 -4.01
CA SER A 155 18.51 -3.73 -3.75
C SER A 155 17.29 -3.21 -2.99
N VAL A 156 16.08 -3.69 -3.34
CA VAL A 156 14.84 -3.29 -2.67
C VAL A 156 14.74 -3.95 -1.30
N LYS A 157 15.07 -5.24 -1.17
CA LYS A 157 15.15 -5.91 0.15
C LYS A 157 16.10 -5.19 1.08
N ASN A 158 17.24 -4.71 0.58
CA ASN A 158 18.22 -3.99 1.38
C ASN A 158 17.71 -2.63 1.90
N ILE A 159 16.77 -1.96 1.20
CA ILE A 159 16.10 -0.75 1.71
C ILE A 159 15.33 -1.06 3.00
N PHE A 160 14.79 -2.28 3.11
CA PHE A 160 13.97 -2.73 4.24
C PHE A 160 14.66 -3.73 5.16
N LYS A 161 16.00 -3.87 5.07
CA LYS A 161 16.76 -4.90 5.79
C LYS A 161 16.49 -4.95 7.30
N ASP A 162 16.21 -3.79 7.89
CA ASP A 162 15.98 -3.63 9.34
C ASP A 162 14.51 -3.92 9.73
N TYR A 163 13.65 -4.29 8.77
CA TYR A 163 12.21 -4.51 8.94
C TYR A 163 11.77 -5.92 8.50
N ASN A 164 12.68 -6.91 8.61
CA ASN A 164 12.46 -8.32 8.26
C ASN A 164 11.73 -8.51 6.90
N PRO A 165 12.37 -8.14 5.77
CA PRO A 165 11.73 -8.17 4.47
C PRO A 165 11.71 -9.57 3.88
N PHE A 166 10.55 -10.01 3.43
CA PHE A 166 10.40 -11.27 2.69
C PHE A 166 10.06 -11.03 1.23
#